data_AF-A8M2T0-F1
#
_entry.id   AF-A8M2T0-F1
#
_cell.length_a   1.000
_cell.length_b   1.000
_cell.length_c   1.000
_cell.angle_alpha   90.00
_cell.angle_beta   90.00
_cell.angle_gamma   90.00
#
_symmetry.space_group_name_H-M   'P 1'
#
loop_
_entity.id
_entity.type
_entity.pdbx_description
1 polymer ?
#
loop_
_entity_poly.entity_id
_entity_poly.type
_entity_poly.pdbx_seq_one_letter_code
_entity_poly.pdbx_strand_id
1 'polypeptide(L)'
;MRLTKYTHSCIRVEHEGGVLVVDPGIYSERGALDGVDAVLITHEHPDHVDVAALAEQRDRQPVVLYGPASLATTLDGLADALVPVEAGTEFTAAGVPVRAYGGRHAVIHPDLPVVENLAYLIDDVVYHPGDSFVVPEDVPIDTLFLPIHAPWAKFSESLDFLRAVAPRRAYALHDGLLNDYGLNVLNTNFARLSDVDYRRLVPGTRIDA
;
A
#
# COMPACT_ATOMS: atom_id res chain seq x y z
N MET A 1 -14.91 -0.36 -8.94
CA MET A 1 -13.44 -0.29 -9.09
C MET A 1 -12.87 -1.71 -9.19
N ARG A 2 -11.85 -1.97 -10.02
CA ARG A 2 -11.21 -3.30 -10.12
C ARG A 2 -9.84 -3.26 -9.44
N LEU A 3 -9.60 -4.18 -8.51
CA LEU A 3 -8.32 -4.31 -7.81
C LEU A 3 -7.59 -5.57 -8.25
N THR A 4 -6.27 -5.49 -8.39
CA THR A 4 -5.38 -6.65 -8.53
C THR A 4 -4.36 -6.62 -7.39
N LYS A 5 -4.29 -7.68 -6.59
CA LYS A 5 -3.24 -7.83 -5.57
C LYS A 5 -1.99 -8.40 -6.22
N TYR A 6 -0.88 -7.69 -6.14
CA TYR A 6 0.44 -8.20 -6.49
C TYR A 6 1.20 -8.64 -5.23
N THR A 7 2.41 -9.16 -5.39
CA THR A 7 3.19 -9.63 -4.25
C THR A 7 3.43 -8.51 -3.22
N HIS A 8 3.43 -8.88 -1.95
CA HIS A 8 3.84 -8.01 -0.83
C HIS A 8 2.94 -6.79 -0.57
N SER A 9 3.38 -5.57 -0.88
CA SER A 9 2.64 -4.31 -0.68
C SER A 9 1.95 -3.80 -1.94
N CYS A 10 2.23 -4.38 -3.11
CA CYS A 10 1.73 -3.82 -4.36
C CYS A 10 0.25 -4.12 -4.62
N ILE A 11 -0.53 -3.08 -4.90
CA ILE A 11 -1.90 -3.17 -5.40
C ILE A 11 -2.04 -2.34 -6.67
N ARG A 12 -2.76 -2.88 -7.65
CA ARG A 12 -3.17 -2.16 -8.86
C ARG A 12 -4.66 -1.89 -8.81
N VAL A 13 -5.03 -0.67 -9.17
CA VAL A 13 -6.39 -0.14 -9.20
C VAL A 13 -6.70 0.27 -10.63
N GLU A 14 -7.78 -0.27 -11.18
CA GLU A 14 -8.32 0.10 -12.49
C GLU A 14 -9.73 0.68 -12.27
N HIS A 15 -9.93 1.94 -12.62
CA HIS A 15 -11.16 2.69 -12.36
C HIS A 15 -11.42 3.72 -13.47
N GLU A 16 -12.61 3.68 -14.07
CA GLU A 16 -13.06 4.62 -15.11
C GLU A 16 -12.05 4.88 -16.25
N GLY A 17 -11.25 3.87 -16.60
CA GLY A 17 -10.25 3.94 -17.67
C GLY A 17 -8.86 4.38 -17.20
N GLY A 18 -8.71 4.82 -15.95
CA GLY A 18 -7.43 5.10 -15.32
C GLY A 18 -6.81 3.89 -14.62
N VAL A 19 -5.49 3.86 -14.58
CA VAL A 19 -4.66 2.83 -13.95
C VAL A 19 -3.75 3.47 -12.90
N LEU A 20 -4.00 3.12 -11.64
CA LEU A 20 -3.22 3.55 -10.47
C LEU A 20 -2.54 2.34 -9.83
N VAL A 21 -1.27 2.47 -9.44
CA VAL A 21 -0.54 1.42 -8.72
C VAL A 21 -0.04 1.97 -7.40
N VAL A 22 -0.17 1.21 -6.32
CA VAL A 22 0.39 1.56 -5.00
C VAL A 22 1.55 0.62 -4.69
N ASP A 23 2.65 1.18 -4.21
CA ASP A 23 3.84 0.49 -3.71
C ASP A 23 4.40 -0.63 -4.62
N PRO A 24 4.80 -0.32 -5.87
CA PRO A 24 5.44 -1.28 -6.77
C PRO A 24 6.90 -1.55 -6.36
N GLY A 25 7.10 -2.14 -5.17
CA GLY A 25 8.42 -2.45 -4.63
C GLY A 25 9.11 -3.65 -5.27
N ILE A 26 10.36 -3.90 -4.90
CA ILE A 26 11.24 -4.91 -5.53
C ILE A 26 10.74 -6.35 -5.46
N TYR A 27 9.82 -6.67 -4.55
CA TYR A 27 9.19 -7.99 -4.46
C TYR A 27 8.00 -8.16 -5.40
N SER A 28 7.51 -7.07 -5.98
CA SER A 28 6.32 -7.05 -6.82
C SER A 28 6.65 -7.44 -8.24
N GLU A 29 5.66 -8.02 -8.92
CA GLU A 29 5.74 -8.31 -10.33
C GLU A 29 5.79 -7.00 -11.13
N ARG A 30 6.82 -6.80 -11.96
CA ARG A 30 6.99 -5.57 -12.76
C ARG A 30 5.81 -5.27 -13.69
N GLY A 31 5.08 -6.31 -14.11
CA GLY A 31 3.85 -6.17 -14.92
C GLY A 31 2.73 -5.40 -14.20
N ALA A 32 2.85 -5.17 -12.89
CA ALA A 32 1.95 -4.26 -12.17
C ALA A 32 1.95 -2.85 -12.76
N LEU A 33 3.07 -2.39 -13.33
CA LEU A 33 3.25 -1.06 -13.92
C LEU A 33 2.78 -0.96 -15.39
N ASP A 34 2.37 -2.07 -16.02
CA ASP A 34 2.02 -2.03 -17.44
C ASP A 34 0.82 -1.11 -17.70
N GLY A 35 1.02 -0.08 -18.54
CA GLY A 35 -0.01 0.92 -18.82
C GLY A 35 -0.41 1.80 -17.63
N VAL A 36 0.44 1.94 -16.61
CA VAL A 36 0.14 2.77 -15.43
C VAL A 36 0.12 4.27 -15.79
N ASP A 37 -0.88 4.98 -15.27
CA ASP A 37 -1.01 6.44 -15.43
C ASP A 37 -0.39 7.18 -14.24
N ALA A 38 -0.56 6.65 -13.02
CA ALA A 38 0.02 7.19 -11.80
C ALA A 38 0.42 6.10 -10.80
N VAL A 39 1.43 6.40 -9.98
CA VAL A 39 1.91 5.53 -8.91
C VAL A 39 1.83 6.28 -7.58
N LEU A 40 1.26 5.65 -6.56
CA LEU A 40 1.35 6.09 -5.18
C LEU A 40 2.45 5.29 -4.48
N ILE A 41 3.34 5.97 -3.79
CA ILE A 41 4.41 5.37 -3.01
C ILE A 41 4.23 5.83 -1.57
N THR A 42 4.11 4.89 -0.64
CA THR A 42 3.88 5.20 0.77
C THR A 42 5.14 5.75 1.44
N HIS A 43 6.31 5.18 1.14
CA HIS A 43 7.60 5.58 1.68
C HIS A 43 8.80 5.01 0.91
N GLU A 44 10.01 5.37 1.32
CA GLU A 44 11.25 5.10 0.58
C GLU A 44 11.83 3.68 0.66
N HIS A 45 11.23 2.74 1.40
CA HIS A 45 11.84 1.41 1.52
C HIS A 45 11.74 0.60 0.22
N PRO A 46 12.77 -0.22 -0.11
CA PRO A 46 12.84 -0.92 -1.40
C PRO A 46 11.67 -1.88 -1.68
N ASP A 47 11.09 -2.47 -0.65
CA ASP A 47 9.92 -3.34 -0.74
C ASP A 47 8.61 -2.59 -1.04
N HIS A 48 8.65 -1.25 -1.10
CA HIS A 48 7.57 -0.37 -1.55
C HIS A 48 7.91 0.39 -2.85
N VAL A 49 9.19 0.53 -3.20
CA VAL A 49 9.61 1.20 -4.44
C VAL A 49 10.77 0.47 -5.16
N ASP A 50 10.50 -0.03 -6.37
CA ASP A 50 11.53 -0.46 -7.33
C ASP A 50 11.84 0.69 -8.30
N VAL A 51 12.86 1.49 -7.97
CA VAL A 51 13.30 2.64 -8.78
C VAL A 51 13.70 2.23 -10.20
N ALA A 52 14.28 1.04 -10.38
CA ALA A 52 14.67 0.55 -11.70
C ALA A 52 13.43 0.21 -12.55
N ALA A 53 12.42 -0.42 -11.96
CA ALA A 53 11.16 -0.69 -12.65
C ALA A 53 10.41 0.60 -13.02
N LEU A 54 10.44 1.62 -12.15
CA LEU A 54 9.86 2.93 -12.44
C LEU A 54 10.60 3.65 -13.56
N ALA A 55 11.93 3.58 -13.61
CA ALA A 55 12.73 4.15 -14.69
C ALA A 55 12.42 3.47 -16.03
N GLU A 56 12.42 2.14 -16.06
CA GLU A 56 12.03 1.36 -17.24
C GLU A 56 10.60 1.69 -17.70
N GLN A 57 9.68 1.95 -16.78
CA GLN A 57 8.32 2.37 -17.09
C GLN A 57 8.30 3.78 -17.68
N ARG A 58 9.05 4.72 -17.10
CA ARG A 58 9.15 6.11 -17.56
C ARG A 58 9.72 6.21 -18.98
N ASP A 59 10.68 5.35 -19.33
CA ASP A 59 11.24 5.25 -20.68
C ASP A 59 10.21 4.81 -21.73
N ARG A 60 9.20 4.04 -21.30
CA ARG A 60 8.11 3.55 -22.18
C ARG A 60 6.99 4.58 -22.30
N GLN A 61 6.59 5.21 -21.20
CA GLN A 61 5.54 6.23 -21.17
C GLN A 61 5.68 7.16 -19.97
N PRO A 62 5.19 8.41 -20.05
CA PRO A 62 5.11 9.29 -18.89
C PRO A 62 4.33 8.63 -17.74
N VAL A 63 4.85 8.79 -16.52
CA VAL A 63 4.20 8.36 -15.28
C VAL A 63 4.37 9.46 -14.24
N VAL A 64 3.31 9.71 -13.47
CA VAL A 64 3.33 10.63 -12.31
C VAL A 64 3.47 9.81 -11.03
N LEU A 65 4.40 10.21 -10.17
CA LEU A 65 4.65 9.56 -8.89
C LEU A 65 4.11 10.46 -7.77
N TYR A 66 3.41 9.90 -6.80
CA TYR A 66 2.92 10.60 -5.63
C TYR A 66 3.50 9.95 -4.37
N GLY A 67 3.98 10.75 -3.43
CA GLY A 67 4.53 10.23 -2.17
C GLY A 67 5.17 11.31 -1.31
N PRO A 68 5.74 10.95 -0.14
CA PRO A 68 6.41 11.91 0.74
C PRO A 68 7.59 12.59 0.04
N ALA A 69 7.92 13.81 0.49
CA ALA A 69 9.04 14.56 -0.09
C ALA A 69 10.40 13.84 0.11
N SER A 70 10.55 13.01 1.15
CA SER A 70 11.74 12.17 1.37
C SER A 70 12.10 11.31 0.15
N LEU A 71 11.11 10.88 -0.65
CA LEU A 71 11.32 10.04 -1.82
C LEU A 71 12.18 10.69 -2.90
N ALA A 72 12.28 12.02 -2.95
CA ALA A 72 13.08 12.71 -3.96
C ALA A 72 14.55 12.25 -3.96
N THR A 73 15.08 11.86 -2.80
CA THR A 73 16.46 11.32 -2.68
C THR A 73 16.55 9.89 -3.20
N THR A 74 15.53 9.07 -2.95
CA THR A 74 15.47 7.67 -3.38
C THR A 74 15.21 7.52 -4.87
N LEU A 75 14.36 8.40 -5.42
CA LEU A 75 13.98 8.45 -6.83
C LEU A 75 15.03 9.14 -7.71
N ASP A 76 16.33 9.02 -7.40
CA ASP A 76 17.40 9.66 -8.18
C ASP A 76 17.19 9.43 -9.69
N GLY A 77 17.16 10.53 -10.47
CA GLY A 77 16.84 10.52 -11.90
C GLY A 77 15.34 10.50 -12.29
N LEU A 78 14.42 10.38 -11.32
CA LEU A 78 12.96 10.43 -11.47
C LEU A 78 12.29 11.48 -10.57
N ALA A 79 13.07 12.29 -9.85
CA ALA A 79 12.53 13.29 -8.92
C ALA A 79 11.64 14.35 -9.61
N ASP A 80 11.81 14.59 -10.91
CA ASP A 80 10.93 15.46 -11.72
C ASP A 80 9.53 14.87 -11.94
N ALA A 81 9.38 13.55 -11.78
CA ALA A 81 8.11 12.84 -11.85
C ALA A 81 7.34 12.85 -10.52
N LEU A 82 8.00 13.22 -9.42
CA LEU A 82 7.43 13.20 -8.07
C LEU A 82 6.58 14.44 -7.81
N VAL A 83 5.34 14.20 -7.41
CA VAL A 83 4.44 15.15 -6.77
C VAL A 83 4.48 14.87 -5.27
N PRO A 84 5.11 15.75 -4.46
CA PRO A 84 5.13 15.57 -3.01
C PRO A 84 3.71 15.63 -2.42
N VAL A 85 3.42 14.72 -1.50
CA VAL A 85 2.15 14.63 -0.78
C VAL A 85 2.41 14.66 0.72
N GLU A 86 1.55 15.36 1.45
CA GLU A 86 1.54 15.39 2.92
C GLU A 86 0.28 14.68 3.45
N ALA A 87 0.37 14.11 4.64
CA ALA A 87 -0.80 13.55 5.32
C ALA A 87 -1.88 14.64 5.55
N GLY A 88 -3.14 14.29 5.35
CA GLY A 88 -4.28 15.22 5.35
C GLY A 88 -4.59 15.86 3.99
N THR A 89 -3.79 15.57 2.95
CA THR A 89 -4.04 16.08 1.60
C THR A 89 -5.03 15.22 0.85
N GLU A 90 -5.96 15.85 0.13
CA GLU A 90 -6.81 15.22 -0.87
C GLU A 90 -6.34 15.60 -2.28
N PHE A 91 -6.30 14.65 -3.20
CA PHE A 91 -5.88 14.86 -4.57
C PHE A 91 -6.51 13.83 -5.51
N THR A 92 -6.24 13.95 -6.82
CA THR A 92 -6.67 12.99 -7.83
C THR A 92 -5.44 12.43 -8.55
N ALA A 93 -5.35 11.11 -8.65
CA ALA A 93 -4.29 10.40 -9.36
C ALA A 93 -4.92 9.39 -10.34
N ALA A 94 -4.48 9.40 -11.60
CA ALA A 94 -5.07 8.59 -12.67
C ALA A 94 -6.62 8.71 -12.78
N GLY A 95 -7.17 9.89 -12.46
CA GLY A 95 -8.63 10.11 -12.44
C GLY A 95 -9.35 9.58 -11.19
N VAL A 96 -8.63 8.99 -10.23
CA VAL A 96 -9.19 8.43 -9.00
C VAL A 96 -8.98 9.40 -7.82
N PRO A 97 -10.01 9.72 -7.02
CA PRO A 97 -9.85 10.47 -5.77
C PRO A 97 -8.98 9.71 -4.77
N VAL A 98 -8.04 10.43 -4.13
CA VAL A 98 -7.14 9.88 -3.12
C VAL A 98 -7.06 10.83 -1.93
N ARG A 99 -7.16 10.29 -0.72
CA ARG A 99 -6.85 11.00 0.53
C ARG A 99 -5.62 10.38 1.17
N ALA A 100 -4.65 11.23 1.54
CA ALA A 100 -3.45 10.81 2.24
C ALA A 100 -3.62 10.92 3.75
N TYR A 101 -3.14 9.91 4.48
CA TYR A 101 -3.12 9.83 5.93
C TYR A 101 -1.71 9.49 6.43
N GLY A 102 -1.52 9.50 7.74
CA GLY A 102 -0.28 9.07 8.39
C GLY A 102 0.75 10.18 8.51
N GLY A 103 1.92 9.99 7.91
CA GLY A 103 3.07 10.87 8.02
C GLY A 103 4.26 10.26 8.76
N ARG A 104 4.11 9.07 9.36
CA ARG A 104 5.19 8.34 10.03
C ARG A 104 5.04 6.83 9.89
N HIS A 105 6.15 6.17 9.62
CA HIS A 105 6.25 4.72 9.64
C HIS A 105 6.08 4.16 11.07
N ALA A 106 5.65 2.92 11.22
CA ALA A 106 5.68 2.20 12.49
C ALA A 106 7.12 2.05 13.01
N VAL A 107 7.31 1.96 14.33
CA VAL A 107 8.67 1.84 14.88
C VAL A 107 9.22 0.44 14.62
N ILE A 108 10.28 0.33 13.82
CA ILE A 108 11.03 -0.93 13.63
C ILE A 108 11.85 -1.24 14.88
N HIS A 109 12.69 -0.29 15.30
CA HIS A 109 13.52 -0.39 16.50
C HIS A 109 13.89 1.02 16.99
N PRO A 110 14.05 1.27 18.31
CA PRO A 110 14.42 2.58 18.83
C PRO A 110 15.75 3.17 18.32
N ASP A 111 16.66 2.31 17.86
CA ASP A 111 17.97 2.73 17.31
C ASP A 111 17.90 3.18 15.85
N LEU A 112 16.74 3.02 15.19
CA LEU A 112 16.55 3.41 13.80
C LEU A 112 15.68 4.67 13.72
N PRO A 113 15.98 5.60 12.79
CA PRO A 113 15.09 6.72 12.50
C PRO A 113 13.70 6.23 12.06
N VAL A 114 12.66 6.95 12.47
CA VAL A 114 11.30 6.73 11.95
C VAL A 114 11.14 7.60 10.72
N VAL A 115 11.11 6.98 9.54
CA VAL A 115 10.93 7.65 8.25
C VAL A 115 9.48 8.09 8.04
N GLU A 116 9.26 8.91 7.02
CA GLU A 116 7.91 9.27 6.56
C GLU A 116 7.20 8.03 6.03
N ASN A 117 5.89 7.91 6.29
CA ASN A 117 5.04 6.91 5.65
C ASN A 117 3.64 7.50 5.48
N LEU A 118 3.18 7.54 4.23
CA LEU A 118 1.81 7.87 3.91
C LEU A 118 0.94 6.62 3.88
N ALA A 119 -0.32 6.80 4.21
CA ALA A 119 -1.40 5.87 3.97
C ALA A 119 -2.35 6.48 2.94
N TYR A 120 -2.98 5.67 2.09
CA TYR A 120 -3.85 6.15 1.03
C TYR A 120 -5.25 5.52 1.15
N LEU A 121 -6.26 6.38 1.19
CA LEU A 121 -7.65 6.01 0.94
C LEU A 121 -7.98 6.35 -0.51
N ILE A 122 -8.34 5.33 -1.29
CA ILE A 122 -8.58 5.43 -2.72
C ILE A 122 -10.07 5.29 -2.96
N ASP A 123 -10.64 6.28 -3.64
CA ASP A 123 -12.06 6.37 -4.00
C ASP A 123 -13.00 6.23 -2.79
N ASP A 124 -12.57 6.65 -1.59
CA ASP A 124 -13.28 6.46 -0.30
C ASP A 124 -13.67 4.99 0.00
N VAL A 125 -13.05 4.01 -0.66
CA VAL A 125 -13.40 2.59 -0.57
C VAL A 125 -12.22 1.73 -0.10
N VAL A 126 -11.03 1.95 -0.66
CA VAL A 126 -9.87 1.08 -0.44
C VAL A 126 -8.80 1.79 0.36
N TYR A 127 -8.47 1.26 1.53
CA TYR A 127 -7.43 1.80 2.40
C TYR A 127 -6.16 0.96 2.36
N HIS A 128 -5.05 1.62 2.02
CA HIS A 128 -3.70 1.08 2.00
C HIS A 128 -2.81 1.85 2.99
N PRO A 129 -2.49 1.29 4.17
CA PRO A 129 -1.84 2.04 5.24
C PRO A 129 -0.31 2.20 5.07
N GLY A 130 0.27 1.55 4.06
CA GLY A 130 1.72 1.36 4.00
C GLY A 130 2.21 0.63 5.24
N ASP A 131 3.35 1.05 5.75
CA ASP A 131 3.97 0.47 6.93
C ASP A 131 3.63 1.27 8.19
N SER A 132 2.32 1.45 8.41
CA SER A 132 1.79 2.15 9.57
C SER A 132 0.47 1.53 10.05
N PHE A 133 0.06 1.89 11.27
CA PHE A 133 -1.23 1.51 11.86
C PHE A 133 -2.11 2.75 12.09
N VAL A 134 -2.14 3.66 11.12
CA VAL A 134 -2.92 4.90 11.19
C VAL A 134 -4.36 4.63 10.81
N VAL A 135 -5.29 4.90 11.73
CA VAL A 135 -6.73 4.70 11.52
C VAL A 135 -7.35 5.95 10.88
N PRO A 136 -8.05 5.85 9.74
CA PRO A 136 -8.83 6.95 9.19
C PRO A 136 -10.15 7.08 9.96
N GLU A 137 -10.22 8.02 10.90
CA GLU A 137 -11.39 8.18 11.80
C GLU A 137 -12.57 8.94 11.17
N ASP A 138 -12.36 9.61 10.03
CA ASP A 138 -13.32 10.50 9.39
C ASP A 138 -14.24 9.80 8.37
N VAL A 139 -13.97 8.54 8.01
CA VAL A 139 -14.65 7.84 6.92
C VAL A 139 -14.70 6.32 7.18
N PRO A 140 -15.85 5.65 6.97
CA PRO A 140 -15.92 4.19 7.07
C PRO A 140 -15.14 3.52 5.93
N ILE A 141 -14.39 2.47 6.24
CA ILE A 141 -13.58 1.75 5.26
C ILE A 141 -14.33 0.52 4.74
N ASP A 142 -14.45 0.38 3.41
CA ASP A 142 -14.99 -0.84 2.81
C ASP A 142 -13.94 -1.95 2.80
N THR A 143 -12.77 -1.68 2.22
CA THR A 143 -11.72 -2.65 1.99
C THR A 143 -10.39 -2.17 2.59
N LEU A 144 -9.87 -2.90 3.56
CA LEU A 144 -8.53 -2.66 4.12
C LEU A 144 -7.51 -3.63 3.53
N PHE A 145 -6.35 -3.12 3.08
CA PHE A 145 -5.16 -3.94 2.90
C PHE A 145 -4.33 -3.92 4.19
N LEU A 146 -4.39 -5.00 4.97
CA LEU A 146 -3.85 -5.12 6.33
C LEU A 146 -2.40 -5.62 6.31
N PRO A 147 -1.40 -4.86 6.79
CA PRO A 147 -0.05 -5.36 7.00
C PRO A 147 -0.05 -6.49 8.03
N ILE A 148 0.36 -7.70 7.64
CA ILE A 148 0.32 -8.88 8.52
C ILE A 148 1.66 -9.28 9.10
N HIS A 149 2.77 -8.81 8.53
CA HIS A 149 4.09 -9.23 8.99
C HIS A 149 5.20 -8.33 8.47
N ALA A 150 6.04 -7.81 9.36
CA ALA A 150 7.26 -7.08 9.02
C ALA A 150 8.16 -7.05 10.26
N PRO A 151 9.43 -6.61 10.17
CA PRO A 151 10.27 -6.43 11.36
C PRO A 151 9.66 -5.50 12.42
N TRP A 152 8.80 -4.56 12.00
CA TRP A 152 8.09 -3.61 12.88
C TRP A 152 6.73 -4.10 13.38
N ALA A 153 6.17 -5.18 12.82
CA ALA A 153 4.79 -5.57 13.06
C ALA A 153 4.67 -6.76 14.01
N LYS A 154 3.85 -6.62 15.06
CA LYS A 154 3.34 -7.75 15.86
C LYS A 154 1.92 -8.08 15.45
N PHE A 155 1.57 -9.37 15.49
CA PHE A 155 0.21 -9.84 15.21
C PHE A 155 -0.86 -9.07 16.02
N SER A 156 -0.62 -8.82 17.31
CA SER A 156 -1.57 -8.11 18.17
C SER A 156 -1.83 -6.68 17.69
N GLU A 157 -0.80 -5.98 17.23
CA GLU A 157 -0.92 -4.60 16.75
C GLU A 157 -1.69 -4.55 15.43
N SER A 158 -1.41 -5.46 14.49
CA SER A 158 -2.19 -5.61 13.26
C SER A 158 -3.66 -5.97 13.55
N LEU A 159 -3.92 -6.82 14.55
CA LEU A 159 -5.30 -7.20 14.91
C LEU A 159 -6.05 -6.04 15.56
N ASP A 160 -5.41 -5.30 16.45
CA ASP A 160 -5.99 -4.12 17.09
C ASP A 160 -6.26 -3.03 16.04
N PHE A 161 -5.33 -2.84 15.10
CA PHE A 161 -5.52 -1.95 13.96
C PHE A 161 -6.71 -2.37 13.08
N LEU A 162 -6.81 -3.65 12.71
CA LEU A 162 -7.95 -4.17 11.94
C LEU A 162 -9.29 -3.91 12.65
N ARG A 163 -9.35 -4.10 13.97
CA ARG A 163 -10.55 -3.83 14.78
C ARG A 163 -10.86 -2.34 14.91
N ALA A 164 -9.84 -1.49 15.00
CA ALA A 164 -10.00 -0.05 15.09
C ALA A 164 -10.50 0.55 13.77
N VAL A 165 -10.00 0.08 12.62
CA VAL A 165 -10.50 0.46 11.29
C VAL A 165 -11.92 -0.06 11.05
N ALA A 166 -12.24 -1.24 11.60
CA ALA A 166 -13.54 -1.91 11.45
C ALA A 166 -14.05 -1.97 9.99
N PRO A 167 -13.24 -2.44 9.02
CA PRO A 167 -13.63 -2.42 7.62
C PRO A 167 -14.68 -3.49 7.32
N ARG A 168 -15.44 -3.33 6.22
CA ARG A 168 -16.36 -4.39 5.77
C ARG A 168 -15.61 -5.69 5.45
N ARG A 169 -14.43 -5.59 4.84
CA ARG A 169 -13.53 -6.73 4.53
C ARG A 169 -12.07 -6.31 4.60
N ALA A 170 -11.19 -7.28 4.78
CA ALA A 170 -9.75 -7.04 4.83
C ALA A 170 -8.96 -8.08 4.03
N TYR A 171 -7.88 -7.63 3.39
CA TYR A 171 -6.96 -8.49 2.66
C TYR A 171 -5.55 -8.37 3.21
N ALA A 172 -4.83 -9.49 3.27
CA ALA A 172 -3.44 -9.49 3.70
C ALA A 172 -2.56 -8.59 2.79
N LEU A 173 -1.69 -7.83 3.43
CA LEU A 173 -0.61 -7.01 2.87
C LEU A 173 0.69 -7.37 3.59
N HIS A 174 1.84 -7.12 2.95
CA HIS A 174 3.16 -7.35 3.54
C HIS A 174 3.39 -8.83 3.90
N ASP A 175 2.94 -9.74 3.02
CA ASP A 175 2.94 -11.19 3.23
C ASP A 175 4.16 -11.90 2.60
N GLY A 176 4.91 -11.21 1.73
CA GLY A 176 5.98 -11.80 0.91
C GLY A 176 7.20 -12.36 1.67
N LEU A 177 7.35 -12.05 2.96
CA LEU A 177 8.43 -12.59 3.80
C LEU A 177 8.06 -13.91 4.52
N LEU A 178 6.80 -14.33 4.40
CA LEU A 178 6.28 -15.49 5.11
C LEU A 178 6.32 -16.74 4.23
N ASN A 179 6.71 -17.86 4.83
CA ASN A 179 6.44 -19.17 4.27
C ASN A 179 5.00 -19.62 4.59
N ASP A 180 4.62 -20.78 4.05
CA ASP A 180 3.26 -21.33 4.22
C ASP A 180 2.87 -21.54 5.68
N TYR A 181 3.82 -21.89 6.56
CA TYR A 181 3.55 -22.06 7.98
C TYR A 181 3.18 -20.73 8.65
N GLY A 182 3.96 -19.68 8.40
CA GLY A 182 3.70 -18.34 8.94
C GLY A 182 2.38 -17.76 8.43
N LEU A 183 2.12 -17.91 7.12
CA LEU A 183 0.86 -17.52 6.50
C LEU A 183 -0.32 -18.25 7.15
N ASN A 184 -0.24 -19.57 7.33
CA ASN A 184 -1.31 -20.36 7.92
C ASN A 184 -1.64 -19.89 9.36
N VAL A 185 -0.62 -19.63 10.19
CA VAL A 185 -0.81 -19.17 11.57
C VAL A 185 -1.50 -17.80 11.60
N LEU A 186 -1.01 -16.83 10.83
CA LEU A 186 -1.56 -15.48 10.83
C LEU A 186 -2.98 -15.46 10.26
N ASN A 187 -3.19 -16.09 9.10
CA ASN A 187 -4.50 -16.12 8.45
C ASN A 187 -5.57 -16.76 9.33
N THR A 188 -5.23 -17.87 9.99
CA THR A 188 -6.16 -18.56 10.91
C THR A 188 -6.53 -17.66 12.09
N ASN A 189 -5.57 -16.94 12.67
CA ASN A 189 -5.83 -16.10 13.83
C ASN A 189 -6.61 -14.83 13.45
N PHE A 190 -6.32 -14.18 12.32
CA PHE A 190 -7.11 -13.04 11.85
C PHE A 190 -8.56 -13.45 11.58
N ALA A 191 -8.78 -14.51 10.79
CA ALA A 191 -10.12 -14.99 10.48
C ALA A 191 -10.93 -15.38 11.73
N ARG A 192 -10.27 -15.88 12.78
CA ARG A 192 -10.91 -16.27 14.04
C ARG A 192 -11.20 -15.08 14.97
N LEU A 193 -10.41 -14.02 14.94
CA LEU A 193 -10.40 -12.99 16.00
C LEU A 193 -10.92 -11.62 15.56
N SER A 194 -11.03 -11.32 14.27
CA SER A 194 -11.38 -9.97 13.81
C SER A 194 -12.86 -9.69 13.57
N ASP A 195 -13.72 -10.73 13.49
CA ASP A 195 -15.13 -10.63 13.04
C ASP A 195 -15.33 -9.97 11.65
N VAL A 196 -14.24 -9.69 10.92
CA VAL A 196 -14.19 -9.09 9.58
C VAL A 196 -14.06 -10.21 8.53
N ASP A 197 -14.63 -10.02 7.33
CA ASP A 197 -14.35 -10.89 6.17
C ASP A 197 -12.88 -10.72 5.73
N TYR A 198 -11.98 -11.43 6.42
CA TYR A 198 -10.54 -11.40 6.21
C TYR A 198 -10.09 -12.54 5.29
N ARG A 199 -9.26 -12.22 4.28
CA ARG A 199 -8.66 -13.22 3.39
C ARG A 199 -7.25 -12.85 2.98
N ARG A 200 -6.41 -13.84 2.68
CA ARG A 200 -5.23 -13.62 1.85
C ARG A 200 -5.58 -13.81 0.39
N LEU A 201 -5.21 -12.84 -0.45
CA LEU A 201 -5.28 -12.97 -1.90
C LEU A 201 -3.93 -13.46 -2.42
N VAL A 202 -3.93 -14.45 -3.31
CA VAL A 202 -2.69 -14.83 -4.00
C VAL A 202 -2.32 -13.74 -5.00
N PRO A 203 -1.02 -13.46 -5.23
CA PRO A 203 -0.60 -12.50 -6.25
C PRO A 203 -1.24 -12.79 -7.63
N GLY A 204 -1.67 -11.72 -8.31
CA GLY A 204 -2.45 -11.77 -9.55
C GLY A 204 -3.97 -11.92 -9.35
N THR A 205 -4.46 -12.11 -8.12
CA THR A 205 -5.91 -12.19 -7.86
C THR A 205 -6.58 -10.86 -8.14
N ARG A 206 -7.70 -10.91 -8.86
CA ARG A 206 -8.55 -9.76 -9.17
C ARG A 206 -9.85 -9.79 -8.37
N ILE A 207 -10.25 -8.64 -7.86
CA ILE A 207 -11.50 -8.47 -7.10
C ILE A 207 -12.20 -7.16 -7.49
N ASP A 208 -13.51 -7.10 -7.28
CA ASP A 208 -14.27 -5.86 -7.35
C ASP A 208 -14.29 -5.18 -5.98
N ALA A 209 -14.10 -3.86 -6.00
CA ALA A 209 -14.30 -2.93 -4.91
C ALA A 209 -15.38 -1.91 -5.28
#